data_AF-A0A532DJN6-F1
#
_entry.id   AF-A0A532DJN6-F1
#
_cell.length_a   1.000
_cell.length_b   1.000
_cell.length_c   1.000
_cell.angle_alpha   90.00
_cell.angle_beta   90.00
_cell.angle_gamma   90.00
#
_symmetry.space_group_name_H-M   'P 1'
#
loop_
_entity.id
_entity.type
_entity.pdbx_description
1 polymer ?
#
loop_
_entity_poly.entity_id
_entity_poly.type
_entity_poly.pdbx_seq_one_letter_code
_entity_poly.pdbx_strand_id
1 'polypeptide(L)'
;MGFNESILGVLARLPLIRLLNLKGYNRQLPAALEERLASTGNADDHLAAAKVYQNKAQELEAEAVEFETALSKIRPYEDTKGFRRGALMTAVQEKRHRAKQMQELYAAHLGKAQELGGTVQSER
;
A
#
# COMPACT_ATOMS: atom_id res chain seq x y z
N MET A 1 19.01 -57.12 5.40
CA MET A 1 17.79 -56.64 4.72
C MET A 1 17.36 -55.41 5.51
N GLY A 2 17.72 -54.18 5.13
CA GLY A 2 17.40 -53.46 3.89
C GLY A 2 16.08 -52.70 4.14
N PHE A 3 15.91 -51.39 3.99
CA PHE A 3 16.67 -50.30 3.37
C PHE A 3 16.39 -48.98 4.11
N ASN A 4 17.34 -48.06 4.05
CA ASN A 4 17.24 -46.66 4.45
C ASN A 4 16.25 -45.90 3.55
N GLU A 5 15.41 -45.03 4.12
CA GLU A 5 14.83 -43.89 3.39
C GLU A 5 14.89 -42.60 4.23
N SER A 6 15.93 -41.82 3.92
CA SER A 6 15.90 -40.38 3.61
C SER A 6 15.22 -39.41 4.59
N ILE A 7 16.06 -38.92 5.50
CA ILE A 7 16.06 -37.54 5.99
C ILE A 7 16.35 -36.62 4.80
N LEU A 8 15.33 -36.18 4.05
CA LEU A 8 15.41 -35.07 3.07
C LEU A 8 14.02 -34.89 2.46
N GLY A 9 13.28 -33.84 2.82
CA GLY A 9 12.07 -33.52 2.05
C GLY A 9 10.98 -32.65 2.65
N VAL A 10 11.25 -31.65 3.49
CA VAL A 10 10.27 -30.56 3.74
C VAL A 10 10.97 -29.20 3.88
N LEU A 11 11.77 -28.84 2.89
CA LEU A 11 12.20 -27.47 2.59
C LEU A 11 11.39 -26.96 1.41
N ALA A 12 10.13 -26.56 1.63
CA ALA A 12 9.36 -25.71 0.71
C ALA A 12 7.97 -25.43 1.28
N ARG A 13 7.87 -24.50 2.24
CA ARG A 13 6.58 -23.83 2.49
C ARG A 13 6.76 -22.35 2.81
N LEU A 14 7.65 -21.71 2.05
CA LEU A 14 7.56 -20.28 1.79
C LEU A 14 6.28 -20.09 0.96
N PRO A 15 5.30 -19.26 1.37
CA PRO A 15 4.26 -18.83 0.46
C PRO A 15 4.89 -17.95 -0.62
N LEU A 16 5.29 -18.59 -1.71
CA LEU A 16 5.73 -18.02 -2.99
C LEU A 16 4.53 -17.44 -3.76
N ILE A 17 3.65 -16.70 -3.08
CA ILE A 17 2.48 -16.07 -3.71
C ILE A 17 2.41 -14.61 -3.30
N ARG A 18 3.08 -13.77 -4.09
CA ARG A 18 2.60 -12.43 -4.50
C ARG A 18 3.51 -11.81 -5.59
N LEU A 19 3.95 -12.61 -6.56
CA LEU A 19 4.76 -12.13 -7.69
C LEU A 19 3.94 -11.85 -8.97
N LEU A 20 2.64 -11.59 -8.85
CA LEU A 20 1.80 -11.20 -9.98
C LEU A 20 0.80 -10.12 -9.55
N ASN A 21 1.23 -8.86 -9.57
CA ASN A 21 0.37 -7.72 -9.88
C ASN A 21 1.18 -6.62 -10.59
N LEU A 22 1.83 -7.03 -11.69
CA LEU A 22 2.36 -6.13 -12.72
C LEU A 22 1.37 -6.11 -13.89
N LYS A 23 0.28 -5.36 -13.70
CA LYS A 23 -0.62 -4.83 -14.75
C LYS A 23 -1.48 -3.80 -14.02
N GLY A 24 -1.20 -2.51 -14.17
CA GLY A 24 -1.82 -1.73 -15.22
C GLY A 24 -2.99 -0.95 -14.62
N TYR A 25 -3.02 0.36 -14.85
CA TYR A 25 -3.92 1.37 -14.27
C TYR A 25 -3.55 1.76 -12.82
N ASN A 26 -2.70 2.79 -12.74
CA ASN A 26 -2.47 3.60 -11.54
C ASN A 26 -3.71 4.47 -11.23
N ARG A 27 -4.91 3.91 -11.38
CA ARG A 27 -6.15 4.61 -11.05
C ARG A 27 -6.35 4.41 -9.55
N GLN A 28 -5.83 5.38 -8.80
CA GLN A 28 -5.87 5.38 -7.33
C GLN A 28 -7.32 5.44 -6.82
N LEU A 29 -8.24 5.95 -7.64
CA LEU A 29 -9.69 5.96 -7.42
C LEU A 29 -10.41 5.04 -8.41
N PRO A 30 -11.55 4.45 -8.01
CA PRO A 30 -12.48 3.81 -8.96
C PRO A 30 -12.88 4.80 -10.06
N ALA A 31 -12.91 4.33 -11.31
CA ALA A 31 -13.19 5.15 -12.49
C ALA A 31 -14.45 6.02 -12.36
N ALA A 32 -15.55 5.40 -11.89
CA ALA A 32 -16.82 6.07 -11.70
C ALA A 32 -16.78 7.14 -10.59
N LEU A 33 -15.93 6.95 -9.58
CA LEU A 33 -15.77 7.93 -8.50
C LEU A 33 -14.94 9.12 -8.98
N GLU A 34 -13.88 8.88 -9.74
CA GLU A 34 -13.07 9.95 -10.35
C GLU A 34 -13.89 10.81 -11.31
N GLU A 35 -14.75 10.20 -12.13
CA GLU A 35 -15.65 10.93 -13.04
C GLU A 35 -16.66 11.83 -12.28
N ARG A 36 -17.22 11.33 -11.16
CA ARG A 36 -18.11 12.13 -10.31
C ARG A 36 -17.38 13.30 -9.67
N LEU A 37 -16.19 13.07 -9.13
CA LEU A 37 -15.35 14.12 -8.54
C LEU A 37 -14.96 15.18 -9.57
N ALA A 38 -14.71 14.79 -10.82
CA ALA A 38 -14.32 15.70 -11.90
C ALA A 38 -15.48 16.56 -12.43
N SER A 39 -16.73 16.09 -12.32
CA SER A 39 -17.90 16.82 -12.83
C SER A 39 -18.48 17.77 -11.77
N THR A 40 -18.98 17.24 -10.65
CA THR A 40 -19.59 18.03 -9.56
C THR A 40 -19.67 17.19 -8.28
N GLY A 41 -18.52 16.66 -7.83
CA GLY A 41 -18.46 15.75 -6.70
C GLY A 41 -19.14 16.33 -5.45
N ASN A 42 -20.03 15.56 -4.84
CA ASN A 42 -20.72 15.95 -3.62
C ASN A 42 -19.92 15.55 -2.36
N ALA A 43 -20.40 15.91 -1.18
CA ALA A 43 -19.74 15.58 0.08
C ALA A 43 -19.48 14.06 0.23
N ASP A 44 -20.42 13.21 -0.18
CA ASP A 44 -20.30 11.76 -0.10
C ASP A 44 -19.25 11.19 -1.07
N ASP A 45 -19.15 11.74 -2.28
CA ASP A 45 -18.11 11.37 -3.25
C ASP A 45 -16.72 11.73 -2.70
N HIS A 46 -16.57 12.90 -2.07
CA HIS A 46 -15.34 13.29 -1.40
C HIS A 46 -15.02 12.39 -0.19
N LEU A 47 -16.01 11.98 0.61
CA LEU A 47 -15.80 11.00 1.69
C LEU A 47 -15.39 9.62 1.15
N ALA A 48 -16.01 9.17 0.06
CA ALA A 48 -15.65 7.92 -0.59
C ALA A 48 -14.19 7.95 -1.09
N ALA A 49 -13.77 9.07 -1.69
CA ALA A 49 -12.40 9.27 -2.14
C ALA A 49 -11.42 9.27 -0.98
N ALA A 50 -11.75 9.99 0.11
CA ALA A 50 -10.94 10.01 1.32
C ALA A 50 -10.71 8.58 1.85
N LYS A 51 -11.78 7.77 1.96
CA LYS A 51 -11.66 6.38 2.41
C LYS A 51 -10.75 5.54 1.51
N VAL A 52 -10.81 5.72 0.19
CA VAL A 52 -9.92 5.02 -0.76
C VAL A 52 -8.46 5.39 -0.50
N TYR A 53 -8.16 6.69 -0.36
CA TYR A 53 -6.80 7.14 -0.08
C TYR A 53 -6.29 6.72 1.30
N GLN A 54 -7.14 6.72 2.32
CA GLN A 54 -6.79 6.21 3.65
C GLN A 54 -6.41 4.73 3.60
N ASN A 55 -7.23 3.90 2.93
CA ASN A 55 -6.93 2.48 2.76
C ASN A 55 -5.61 2.28 2.01
N LYS A 56 -5.36 3.09 0.97
CA LYS A 56 -4.12 2.97 0.21
C LYS A 56 -2.89 3.37 1.01
N ALA A 57 -3.00 4.41 1.84
CA ALA A 57 -1.95 4.79 2.78
C ALA A 57 -1.60 3.64 3.74
N GLN A 58 -2.61 2.98 4.30
CA GLN A 58 -2.43 1.83 5.20
C GLN A 58 -1.78 0.64 4.50
N GLU A 59 -2.20 0.33 3.26
CA GLU A 59 -1.59 -0.74 2.46
C GLU A 59 -0.10 -0.46 2.22
N LEU A 60 0.25 0.77 1.84
CA LEU A 60 1.63 1.18 1.60
C LEU A 60 2.50 1.14 2.86
N GLU A 61 1.96 1.55 4.01
CA GLU A 61 2.65 1.41 5.30
C GLU A 61 2.85 -0.06 5.68
N ALA A 62 1.85 -0.92 5.45
CA ALA A 62 1.98 -2.35 5.69
C ALA A 62 3.09 -2.96 4.81
N GLU A 63 3.14 -2.62 3.52
CA GLU A 63 4.22 -3.03 2.61
C GLU A 63 5.60 -2.51 3.07
N ALA A 64 5.67 -1.28 3.58
CA ALA A 64 6.91 -0.74 4.16
C ALA A 64 7.38 -1.58 5.35
N VAL A 65 6.47 -1.96 6.25
CA VAL A 65 6.76 -2.84 7.40
C VAL A 65 7.21 -4.23 6.96
N GLU A 66 6.65 -4.78 5.87
CA GLU A 66 7.12 -6.04 5.30
C GLU A 66 8.58 -5.96 4.84
N PHE A 67 8.97 -4.86 4.17
CA PHE A 67 10.36 -4.64 3.76
C PHE A 67 11.30 -4.39 4.95
N GLU A 68 10.87 -3.66 5.98
CA GLU A 68 11.64 -3.52 7.23
C GLU A 68 11.83 -4.85 7.94
N THR A 69 10.80 -5.70 7.94
CA THR A 69 10.88 -7.06 8.47
C THR A 69 11.82 -7.94 7.64
N ALA A 70 11.88 -7.74 6.31
CA ALA A 70 12.85 -8.42 5.47
C ALA A 70 14.29 -7.93 5.75
N LEU A 71 14.48 -6.63 5.97
CA LEU A 71 15.76 -6.02 6.34
C LEU A 71 16.33 -6.60 7.64
N SER A 72 15.49 -6.73 8.67
CA SER A 72 15.92 -7.23 9.98
C SER A 72 16.36 -8.70 9.95
N LYS A 73 15.91 -9.47 8.95
CA LYS A 73 16.28 -10.87 8.73
C LYS A 73 17.59 -11.05 7.97
N ILE A 74 18.14 -10.01 7.33
CA ILE A 74 19.39 -10.12 6.58
C ILE A 74 20.57 -10.22 7.55
N ARG A 75 21.26 -11.36 7.51
CA ARG A 75 22.48 -11.57 8.32
C ARG A 75 23.68 -10.85 7.70
N PRO A 76 24.67 -10.40 8.50
CA PRO A 76 25.80 -9.60 8.00
C PRO A 76 26.59 -10.23 6.83
N TYR A 77 26.69 -11.56 6.81
CA TYR A 77 27.41 -12.31 5.77
C TYR A 77 26.57 -12.65 4.54
N GLU A 78 25.25 -12.46 4.58
CA GLU A 78 24.35 -12.74 3.44
C GLU A 78 24.29 -11.60 2.42
N ASP A 79 24.75 -10.41 2.82
CA ASP A 79 24.76 -9.21 1.99
C ASP A 79 26.03 -8.40 2.25
N THR A 80 27.18 -9.01 2.00
CA THR A 80 28.50 -8.42 2.25
C THR A 80 28.75 -7.11 1.49
N LYS A 81 28.03 -6.89 0.38
CA LYS A 81 28.10 -5.67 -0.43
C LYS A 81 26.96 -4.69 -0.12
N GLY A 82 25.99 -5.06 0.72
CA GLY A 82 24.90 -4.19 1.14
C GLY A 82 23.86 -3.90 0.05
N PHE A 83 23.86 -4.62 -1.08
CA PHE A 83 22.95 -4.34 -2.18
C PHE A 83 21.50 -4.68 -1.82
N ARG A 84 21.28 -5.81 -1.15
CA ARG A 84 19.92 -6.23 -0.75
C ARG A 84 19.37 -5.30 0.32
N ARG A 85 20.19 -4.93 1.31
CA ARG A 85 19.83 -3.94 2.33
C ARG A 85 19.54 -2.58 1.71
N GLY A 86 20.39 -2.10 0.82
CA GLY A 86 20.17 -0.83 0.12
C GLY A 86 18.85 -0.81 -0.65
N ALA A 87 18.60 -1.84 -1.46
CA ALA A 87 17.37 -1.94 -2.24
C ALA A 87 16.11 -1.98 -1.36
N LEU A 88 16.11 -2.77 -0.28
CA LEU A 88 14.98 -2.82 0.65
C LEU A 88 14.79 -1.50 1.40
N MET A 89 15.87 -0.83 1.82
CA MET A 89 15.77 0.49 2.46
C MET A 89 15.16 1.53 1.52
N THR A 90 15.56 1.54 0.24
CA THR A 90 14.95 2.40 -0.76
C THR A 90 13.47 2.08 -0.94
N ALA A 91 13.10 0.80 -1.01
CA ALA A 91 11.70 0.38 -1.11
C ALA A 91 10.87 0.84 0.10
N VAL A 92 11.39 0.71 1.34
CA VAL A 92 10.74 1.23 2.56
C VAL A 92 10.48 2.73 2.44
N GLN A 93 11.51 3.50 2.05
CA GLN A 93 11.40 4.95 1.93
C GLN A 93 10.37 5.36 0.86
N GLU A 94 10.38 4.70 -0.28
CA GLU A 94 9.44 4.95 -1.36
C GLU A 94 8.00 4.65 -0.93
N LYS A 95 7.76 3.52 -0.25
CA LYS A 95 6.43 3.15 0.24
C LYS A 95 5.91 4.16 1.26
N ARG A 96 6.73 4.56 2.23
CA ARG A 96 6.37 5.60 3.21
C ARG A 96 6.13 6.95 2.56
N HIS A 97 6.93 7.34 1.57
CA HIS A 97 6.72 8.59 0.85
C HIS A 97 5.36 8.59 0.14
N ARG A 98 5.04 7.51 -0.58
CA ARG A 98 3.75 7.37 -1.24
C ARG A 98 2.59 7.30 -0.23
N ALA A 99 2.76 6.64 0.91
CA ALA A 99 1.75 6.59 1.96
C ALA A 99 1.40 7.99 2.47
N LYS A 100 2.41 8.85 2.68
CA LYS A 100 2.19 10.27 3.05
C LYS A 100 1.42 11.03 1.98
N GLN A 101 1.75 10.85 0.70
CA GLN A 101 0.99 11.47 -0.39
C GLN A 101 -0.48 11.05 -0.37
N MET A 102 -0.76 9.78 -0.08
CA MET A 102 -2.15 9.31 0.07
C MET A 102 -2.83 9.92 1.30
N GLN A 103 -2.11 10.13 2.41
CA GLN A 103 -2.65 10.82 3.60
C GLN A 103 -2.98 12.29 3.33
N GLU A 104 -2.17 12.98 2.52
CA GLU A 104 -2.44 14.36 2.09
C GLU A 104 -3.71 14.42 1.24
N LEU A 105 -3.88 13.49 0.28
CA LEU A 105 -5.09 13.39 -0.53
C LEU A 105 -6.32 13.05 0.33
N TYR A 106 -6.18 12.13 1.29
CA TYR A 106 -7.22 11.85 2.28
C TYR A 106 -7.66 13.13 3.02
N ALA A 107 -6.70 13.90 3.54
CA ALA A 107 -6.98 15.13 4.27
C ALA A 107 -7.67 16.18 3.39
N ALA A 108 -7.22 16.33 2.13
CA ALA A 108 -7.82 17.25 1.17
C ALA A 108 -9.28 16.88 0.86
N HIS A 109 -9.55 15.60 0.60
CA HIS A 109 -10.92 15.14 0.32
C HIS A 109 -11.82 15.22 1.56
N LEU A 110 -11.30 14.92 2.74
CA LEU A 110 -12.06 15.08 3.98
C LEU A 110 -12.41 16.55 4.26
N GLY A 111 -11.46 17.46 4.08
CA GLY A 111 -11.70 18.90 4.19
C GLY A 111 -12.78 19.36 3.22
N LYS A 112 -12.73 18.89 1.96
CA LYS A 112 -13.73 19.26 0.96
C LYS A 112 -15.13 18.71 1.28
N ALA A 113 -15.22 17.49 1.79
CA ALA A 113 -16.48 16.93 2.25
C ALA A 113 -17.09 17.74 3.40
N GLN A 114 -16.26 18.22 4.33
CA GLN A 114 -16.71 19.06 5.45
C GLN A 114 -17.22 20.43 4.99
N GLU A 115 -16.51 21.07 4.05
CA GLU A 115 -16.96 22.33 3.43
C GLU A 115 -18.35 22.18 2.78
N LEU A 116 -18.52 21.13 1.97
CA LEU A 116 -19.77 20.86 1.25
C LEU A 116 -20.91 20.41 2.18
N GLY A 117 -20.60 19.69 3.25
CA GLY A 117 -21.60 19.31 4.27
C GLY A 117 -22.08 20.51 5.08
N GLY A 118 -21.20 21.48 5.34
CA GLY A 118 -21.52 22.72 6.05
C GLY A 118 -22.38 23.69 5.23
N THR A 119 -22.16 23.80 3.92
CA THR A 119 -22.99 24.64 3.04
C THR A 119 -24.42 24.13 2.94
N VAL A 120 -24.65 22.82 2.93
CA VAL A 120 -26.01 22.22 2.88
C VAL A 120 -26.82 22.49 4.15
N GLN A 121 -26.17 22.72 5.30
CA GLN A 121 -26.85 23.10 6.55
C GLN A 121 -27.10 24.61 6.68
N SER A 122 -26.33 25.46 6.01
CA SER A 122 -26.47 26.92 6.11
C SER A 122 -27.54 27.51 5.19
N GLU A 123 -28.09 26.74 4.25
CA GLU A 123 -29.15 27.16 3.32
C GLU A 123 -30.57 26.65 3.72
N ARG A 124 -30.74 26.16 4.95
CA ARG A 124 -32.05 25.81 5.53
C ARG A 124 -32.39 26.72 6.69
#